data_AF-A0A0G0EM58-F1
#
_entry.id   AF-A0A0G0EM58-F1
#
_cell.length_a   1.000
_cell.length_b   1.000
_cell.length_c   1.000
_cell.angle_alpha   90.00
_cell.angle_beta   90.00
_cell.angle_gamma   90.00
#
_symmetry.space_group_name_H-M   'P 1'
#
loop_
_entity.id
_entity.type
_entity.pdbx_description
1 polymer ?
#
loop_
_entity_poly.entity_id
_entity_poly.type
_entity_poly.pdbx_seq_one_letter_code
_entity_poly.pdbx_strand_id
1 'polypeptide(L)'
;MLINNRAEAMYDVRQHPDSSSMGNLDWPPKEASDNRRKFLYRNVLTGTAMTKTFKEKYEDEIMANSATRMSGRVIVSQVEFSDFAEEFNSDIETVIPLADTGVLEDCYMVYLGRNSAERYSSQEVLELELKRAISIFNSEEPAKKQADFFMIRPLRDEERTSMVDVFLELYAPFHWQRENVEQILNSQDNVIMVAMGTEGSLAGSVLAEIATIEIDRDGVSISFQMAEISEAATRKDFRNNGLYGALSNSLLYVLADKTDPNLVFGEVNLKAPGALKTAARQGRIPAFATAQQLNIPHACCLNQHVGIAEGSPEEEVPGYNNLMPAWLTKKQLKQFVDF
;
A
#
# COMPACT_ATOMS: atom_id res chain seq x y z
N MET A 1 -46.89 -26.16 -8.36
CA MET A 1 -45.98 -25.82 -9.47
C MET A 1 -46.14 -24.33 -9.73
N LEU A 2 -45.34 -23.49 -9.09
CA LEU A 2 -45.24 -22.05 -9.33
C LEU A 2 -43.78 -21.67 -9.11
N ILE A 3 -43.16 -21.26 -10.22
CA ILE A 3 -41.78 -20.83 -10.37
C ILE A 3 -41.70 -19.40 -9.85
N ASN A 4 -40.86 -19.15 -8.84
CA ASN A 4 -40.53 -17.78 -8.43
C ASN A 4 -39.13 -17.45 -8.95
N ASN A 5 -39.11 -16.61 -9.99
CA ASN A 5 -37.95 -15.96 -10.55
C ASN A 5 -37.33 -15.03 -9.50
N ARG A 6 -36.12 -15.34 -9.03
CA ARG A 6 -35.22 -14.35 -8.42
C ARG A 6 -34.34 -13.80 -9.53
N ALA A 7 -34.67 -12.59 -9.96
CA ALA A 7 -33.79 -11.78 -10.79
C ALA A 7 -32.53 -11.45 -9.98
N GLU A 8 -31.39 -11.84 -10.52
CA GLU A 8 -30.06 -11.38 -10.14
C GLU A 8 -30.01 -9.87 -10.38
N ALA A 9 -29.93 -9.09 -9.30
CA ALA A 9 -29.56 -7.69 -9.41
C ALA A 9 -28.04 -7.64 -9.64
N MET A 10 -27.64 -7.55 -10.91
CA MET A 10 -26.29 -7.16 -11.29
C MET A 10 -25.98 -5.82 -10.63
N TYR A 11 -25.05 -5.84 -9.69
CA TYR A 11 -24.47 -4.65 -9.09
C TYR A 11 -23.74 -3.89 -10.20
N ASP A 12 -24.22 -2.71 -10.55
CA ASP A 12 -23.58 -1.84 -11.53
C ASP A 12 -22.35 -1.19 -10.89
N VAL A 13 -21.17 -1.73 -11.18
CA VAL A 13 -19.85 -1.33 -10.65
C VAL A 13 -19.39 0.04 -11.19
N ARG A 14 -20.22 0.76 -11.94
CA ARG A 14 -19.85 2.00 -12.62
C ARG A 14 -20.27 3.27 -11.87
N GLN A 15 -19.82 3.48 -10.63
CA GLN A 15 -19.82 4.86 -10.10
C GLN A 15 -19.02 5.25 -8.84
N HIS A 16 -18.06 4.48 -8.33
CA HIS A 16 -17.22 5.00 -7.22
C HIS A 16 -15.75 4.56 -7.35
N PRO A 17 -14.78 5.48 -7.18
CA PRO A 17 -13.36 5.12 -7.14
C PRO A 17 -13.15 4.15 -5.98
N ASP A 18 -12.58 2.99 -6.29
CA ASP A 18 -12.30 1.90 -5.36
C ASP A 18 -11.52 2.45 -4.15
N SER A 19 -12.12 2.48 -2.96
CA SER A 19 -11.41 2.89 -1.72
C SER A 19 -10.44 1.81 -1.23
N SER A 20 -10.42 0.68 -1.92
CA SER A 20 -9.50 -0.42 -1.69
C SER A 20 -8.14 -0.15 -2.36
N SER A 21 -7.09 -0.16 -1.53
CA SER A 21 -5.69 -0.09 -1.96
C SER A 21 -5.22 -1.38 -2.63
N MET A 22 -5.81 -2.52 -2.24
CA MET A 22 -5.45 -3.86 -2.71
C MET A 22 -6.42 -4.49 -3.70
N GLY A 23 -7.58 -3.86 -3.95
CA GLY A 23 -8.86 -4.42 -4.40
C GLY A 23 -8.90 -5.35 -5.61
N ASN A 24 -9.80 -5.10 -6.55
CA ASN A 24 -10.03 -6.03 -7.67
C ASN A 24 -8.92 -5.93 -8.74
N LEU A 25 -7.66 -6.02 -8.30
CA LEU A 25 -6.44 -6.04 -9.10
C LEU A 25 -6.40 -7.37 -9.86
N ASP A 26 -6.60 -7.25 -11.17
CA ASP A 26 -6.48 -8.36 -12.09
C ASP A 26 -5.90 -7.83 -13.40
N TRP A 27 -5.52 -8.74 -14.29
CA TRP A 27 -5.20 -8.42 -15.67
C TRP A 27 -6.44 -8.65 -16.54
N PRO A 28 -6.85 -7.71 -17.42
CA PRO A 28 -6.19 -6.44 -17.75
C PRO A 28 -6.38 -5.33 -16.70
N PRO A 29 -5.58 -4.25 -16.74
CA PRO A 29 -5.67 -3.15 -15.78
C PRO A 29 -7.06 -2.52 -15.69
N LYS A 30 -7.50 -2.15 -14.49
CA LYS A 30 -8.82 -1.52 -14.25
C LYS A 30 -8.67 -0.08 -13.81
N GLU A 31 -9.67 0.75 -14.10
CA GLU A 31 -9.71 2.14 -13.64
C GLU A 31 -9.70 2.23 -12.11
N ALA A 32 -8.98 3.22 -11.61
CA ALA A 32 -8.83 3.56 -10.21
C ALA A 32 -8.86 5.09 -10.05
N SER A 33 -8.70 5.58 -8.82
CA SER A 33 -8.62 7.01 -8.51
C SER A 33 -7.55 7.75 -9.33
N ASP A 34 -7.69 9.06 -9.48
CA ASP A 34 -6.69 9.96 -10.04
C ASP A 34 -6.27 9.66 -11.50
N ASN A 35 -7.25 9.26 -12.33
CA ASN A 35 -7.03 8.88 -13.73
C ASN A 35 -5.90 7.82 -13.88
N ARG A 36 -5.89 6.85 -12.96
CA ARG A 36 -4.92 5.76 -12.90
C ARG A 36 -5.59 4.46 -13.31
N ARG A 37 -4.86 3.56 -13.97
CA ARG A 37 -5.22 2.15 -14.10
C ARG A 37 -4.31 1.26 -13.25
N LYS A 38 -4.90 0.34 -12.50
CA LYS A 38 -4.19 -0.59 -11.60
C LYS A 38 -4.31 -2.03 -12.06
N PHE A 39 -3.27 -2.83 -11.86
CA PHE A 39 -3.31 -4.28 -12.13
C PHE A 39 -2.47 -5.10 -11.16
N LEU A 40 -2.78 -6.38 -11.07
CA LEU A 40 -1.94 -7.43 -10.50
C LEU A 40 -1.88 -8.55 -11.54
N TYR A 41 -0.68 -8.87 -12.01
CA TYR A 41 -0.49 -10.00 -12.92
C TYR A 41 -0.32 -11.27 -12.09
N ARG A 42 -1.32 -12.16 -12.14
CA ARG A 42 -1.40 -13.32 -11.24
C ARG A 42 -0.53 -14.51 -11.66
N ASN A 43 -0.02 -14.54 -12.89
CA ASN A 43 0.90 -15.59 -13.30
C ASN A 43 2.33 -15.20 -12.94
N VAL A 44 3.06 -16.08 -12.25
CA VAL A 44 4.49 -15.90 -12.02
C VAL A 44 5.21 -15.95 -13.37
N LEU A 45 6.05 -14.95 -13.63
CA LEU A 45 6.89 -14.92 -14.82
C LEU A 45 8.07 -15.88 -14.64
N THR A 46 7.96 -17.04 -15.28
CA THR A 46 8.98 -18.09 -15.36
C THR A 46 9.48 -18.20 -16.81
N GLY A 47 10.61 -17.56 -17.12
CA GLY A 47 11.28 -17.65 -18.42
C GLY A 47 11.11 -16.42 -19.30
N THR A 48 12.06 -16.27 -20.23
CA THR A 48 12.08 -15.19 -21.24
C THR A 48 10.80 -15.14 -22.09
N ALA A 49 10.22 -16.29 -22.45
CA ALA A 49 9.04 -16.33 -23.32
C ALA A 49 7.80 -15.71 -22.66
N MET A 50 7.51 -16.06 -21.40
CA MET A 50 6.40 -15.47 -20.65
C MET A 50 6.62 -13.98 -20.41
N THR A 51 7.85 -13.58 -20.09
CA THR A 51 8.25 -12.18 -19.92
C THR A 51 7.97 -11.35 -21.18
N LYS A 52 8.35 -11.85 -22.36
CA LYS A 52 8.09 -11.18 -23.64
C LYS A 52 6.60 -11.09 -23.95
N THR A 53 5.85 -12.16 -23.77
CA THR A 53 4.39 -12.15 -23.96
C THR A 53 3.70 -11.18 -22.99
N PHE A 54 4.16 -11.08 -21.75
CA PHE A 54 3.65 -10.10 -20.80
C PHE A 54 3.99 -8.67 -21.24
N LYS A 55 5.22 -8.41 -21.69
CA LYS A 55 5.67 -7.11 -22.19
C LYS A 55 4.83 -6.61 -23.36
N GLU A 56 4.56 -7.46 -24.35
CA GLU A 56 3.69 -7.12 -25.49
C GLU A 56 2.31 -6.68 -25.01
N LYS A 57 1.69 -7.45 -24.10
CA LYS A 57 0.38 -7.10 -23.51
C LYS A 57 0.42 -5.81 -22.70
N TYR A 58 1.52 -5.57 -21.97
CA TYR A 58 1.75 -4.36 -21.19
C TYR A 58 1.88 -3.13 -22.07
N GLU A 59 2.62 -3.22 -23.16
CA GLU A 59 2.79 -2.14 -24.14
C GLU A 59 1.49 -1.85 -24.90
N ASP A 60 0.72 -2.87 -25.28
CA ASP A 60 -0.59 -2.72 -25.90
C ASP A 60 -1.56 -1.94 -24.99
N GLU A 61 -1.60 -2.27 -23.70
CA GLU A 61 -2.42 -1.55 -22.71
C GLU A 61 -1.96 -0.11 -22.47
N ILE A 62 -0.66 0.18 -22.61
CA ILE A 62 -0.16 1.56 -22.55
C ILE A 62 -0.63 2.36 -23.76
N MET A 63 -0.47 1.78 -24.96
CA MET A 63 -0.75 2.47 -26.22
C MET A 63 -2.24 2.72 -26.44
N ALA A 64 -3.10 1.83 -25.92
CA ALA A 64 -4.55 1.94 -26.06
C ALA A 64 -5.21 2.94 -25.09
N ASN A 65 -4.46 3.52 -24.15
CA ASN A 65 -5.02 4.08 -22.93
C ASN A 65 -4.76 5.58 -22.76
N SER A 66 -5.77 6.29 -22.25
CA SER A 66 -5.73 7.73 -21.94
C SER A 66 -5.44 8.04 -20.46
N ALA A 67 -5.27 7.03 -19.61
CA ALA A 67 -4.92 7.20 -18.21
C ALA A 67 -3.58 7.94 -18.06
N THR A 68 -3.49 8.85 -17.08
CA THR A 68 -2.22 9.57 -16.79
C THR A 68 -1.22 8.71 -16.03
N ARG A 69 -1.67 7.56 -15.52
CA ARG A 69 -0.80 6.57 -14.88
C ARG A 69 -1.31 5.16 -15.10
N MET A 70 -0.39 4.26 -15.40
CA MET A 70 -0.59 2.84 -15.21
C MET A 70 0.34 2.36 -14.10
N SER A 71 -0.16 1.54 -13.19
CA SER A 71 0.66 0.96 -12.13
C SER A 71 0.19 -0.45 -11.80
N GLY A 72 1.11 -1.35 -11.49
CA GLY A 72 0.73 -2.69 -11.11
C GLY A 72 1.85 -3.47 -10.48
N ARG A 73 1.50 -4.68 -10.07
CA ARG A 73 2.42 -5.61 -9.40
C ARG A 73 2.51 -6.88 -10.23
N VAL A 74 3.71 -7.38 -10.40
CA VAL A 74 3.99 -8.65 -11.09
C VAL A 74 4.90 -9.50 -10.21
N ILE A 75 4.74 -10.82 -10.28
CA ILE A 75 5.62 -11.76 -9.58
C ILE A 75 6.61 -12.34 -10.59
N VAL A 76 7.90 -12.19 -10.32
CA VAL A 76 8.99 -12.64 -11.20
C VAL A 76 9.88 -13.59 -10.42
N SER A 77 10.22 -14.74 -10.99
CA SER A 77 11.20 -15.63 -10.35
C SER A 77 12.58 -14.97 -10.28
N GLN A 78 13.34 -15.24 -9.22
CA GLN A 78 14.65 -14.60 -8.99
C GLN A 78 15.65 -14.91 -10.11
N VAL A 79 15.59 -16.12 -10.69
CA VAL A 79 16.47 -16.56 -11.78
C VAL A 79 16.24 -15.73 -13.05
N GLU A 80 15.02 -15.28 -13.29
CA GLU A 80 14.62 -14.57 -14.51
C GLU A 80 14.61 -13.05 -14.33
N PHE A 81 14.90 -12.57 -13.11
CA PHE A 81 14.79 -11.17 -12.78
C PHE A 81 15.77 -10.28 -13.57
N SER A 82 16.96 -10.77 -13.91
CA SER A 82 17.92 -9.99 -14.72
C SER A 82 17.35 -9.64 -16.09
N ASP A 83 16.78 -10.64 -16.77
CA ASP A 83 16.21 -10.50 -18.10
C ASP A 83 14.95 -9.62 -18.04
N PHE A 84 14.13 -9.83 -17.01
CA PHE A 84 12.98 -8.96 -16.74
C PHE A 84 13.41 -7.51 -16.51
N ALA A 85 14.44 -7.27 -15.70
CA ALA A 85 14.93 -5.93 -15.39
C ALA A 85 15.52 -5.23 -16.61
N GLU A 86 16.20 -5.94 -17.51
CA GLU A 86 16.66 -5.39 -18.78
C GLU A 86 15.48 -4.96 -19.67
N GLU A 87 14.45 -5.80 -19.77
CA GLU A 87 13.28 -5.56 -20.62
C GLU A 87 12.37 -4.43 -20.11
N PHE A 88 12.26 -4.27 -18.78
CA PHE A 88 11.34 -3.33 -18.12
C PHE A 88 12.06 -2.18 -17.39
N ASN A 89 13.36 -1.96 -17.62
CA ASN A 89 14.19 -1.10 -16.80
C ASN A 89 13.56 0.27 -16.45
N SER A 90 12.97 0.95 -17.42
CA SER A 90 12.34 2.27 -17.22
C SER A 90 10.99 2.25 -16.49
N ASP A 91 10.33 1.10 -16.45
CA ASP A 91 8.99 0.93 -15.88
C ASP A 91 9.03 0.35 -14.45
N ILE A 92 10.17 -0.17 -13.98
CA ILE A 92 10.30 -0.70 -12.62
C ILE A 92 10.41 0.45 -11.61
N GLU A 93 9.42 0.56 -10.72
CA GLU A 93 9.38 1.56 -9.66
C GLU A 93 9.89 1.03 -8.31
N THR A 94 9.67 -0.25 -8.00
CA THR A 94 10.23 -0.91 -6.82
C THR A 94 10.31 -2.42 -6.97
N VAL A 95 11.13 -3.06 -6.14
CA VAL A 95 11.21 -4.52 -6.02
C VAL A 95 11.13 -4.92 -4.56
N ILE A 96 10.25 -5.89 -4.26
CA ILE A 96 10.10 -6.49 -2.94
C ILE A 96 10.52 -7.97 -3.04
N PRO A 97 11.64 -8.38 -2.40
CA PRO A 97 12.00 -9.79 -2.27
C PRO A 97 10.96 -10.54 -1.45
N LEU A 98 10.53 -11.71 -1.96
CA LEU A 98 9.55 -12.57 -1.28
C LEU A 98 10.22 -13.69 -0.47
N ALA A 99 11.55 -13.68 -0.35
CA ALA A 99 12.26 -14.53 0.59
C ALA A 99 11.67 -14.37 2.00
N ASP A 100 11.65 -15.44 2.79
CA ASP A 100 11.12 -15.47 4.16
C ASP A 100 9.59 -15.17 4.30
N THR A 101 8.83 -15.17 3.21
CA THR A 101 7.35 -15.01 3.24
C THR A 101 6.61 -16.34 3.42
N GLY A 102 7.31 -17.49 3.37
CA GLY A 102 6.77 -18.84 3.54
C GLY A 102 6.22 -19.49 2.27
N VAL A 103 6.04 -18.72 1.19
CA VAL A 103 5.61 -19.15 -0.15
C VAL A 103 6.26 -18.23 -1.18
N LEU A 104 6.46 -18.66 -2.42
CA LEU A 104 7.10 -17.82 -3.46
C LEU A 104 8.49 -17.26 -3.03
N GLU A 105 9.20 -17.96 -2.15
CA GLU A 105 10.45 -17.44 -1.54
C GLU A 105 11.59 -17.21 -2.53
N ASP A 106 11.49 -17.84 -3.69
CA ASP A 106 12.39 -17.71 -4.84
C ASP A 106 11.92 -16.67 -5.86
N CYS A 107 11.03 -15.75 -5.46
CA CYS A 107 10.46 -14.71 -6.32
C CYS A 107 10.70 -13.30 -5.79
N TYR A 108 10.50 -12.33 -6.68
CA TYR A 108 10.32 -10.91 -6.39
C TYR A 108 8.90 -10.51 -6.74
N MET A 109 8.32 -9.62 -5.94
CA MET A 109 7.19 -8.80 -6.38
C MET A 109 7.75 -7.49 -6.92
N VAL A 110 7.49 -7.22 -8.20
CA VAL A 110 7.99 -6.04 -8.90
C VAL A 110 6.83 -5.09 -9.14
N TYR A 111 7.00 -3.84 -8.71
CA TYR A 111 6.07 -2.78 -9.03
C TYR A 111 6.46 -2.16 -10.36
N LEU A 112 5.50 -2.15 -11.28
CA LEU A 112 5.59 -1.45 -12.54
C LEU A 112 4.78 -0.17 -12.47
N GLY A 113 5.31 0.90 -13.04
CA GLY A 113 4.61 2.17 -13.12
C GLY A 113 5.06 2.99 -14.31
N ARG A 114 4.09 3.60 -14.99
CA ARG A 114 4.33 4.51 -16.10
C ARG A 114 3.40 5.71 -15.99
N ASN A 115 4.00 6.89 -15.90
CA ASN A 115 3.29 8.17 -15.87
C ASN A 115 3.26 8.80 -17.27
N SER A 116 2.19 9.53 -17.58
CA SER A 116 2.17 10.47 -18.69
C SER A 116 3.14 11.63 -18.42
N ALA A 117 3.55 12.36 -19.47
CA ALA A 117 4.52 13.46 -19.35
C ALA A 117 4.07 14.56 -18.36
N GLU A 118 2.77 14.74 -18.19
CA GLU A 118 2.16 15.70 -17.25
C GLU A 118 2.33 15.30 -15.77
N ARG A 119 2.67 14.03 -15.47
CA ARG A 119 2.61 13.44 -14.13
C ARG A 119 4.00 13.02 -13.63
N TYR A 120 4.94 13.95 -13.66
CA TYR A 120 6.27 13.76 -13.09
C TYR A 120 6.59 14.85 -12.06
N SER A 121 7.12 14.43 -10.91
CA SER A 121 7.77 15.36 -9.99
C SER A 121 9.09 15.86 -10.59
N SER A 122 9.52 17.06 -10.19
CA SER A 122 10.87 17.50 -10.53
C SER A 122 11.89 16.60 -9.85
N GLN A 123 13.01 16.33 -10.53
CA GLN A 123 14.07 15.48 -10.01
C GLN A 123 14.60 15.99 -8.66
N GLU A 124 14.72 17.31 -8.50
CA GLU A 124 15.18 17.94 -7.25
C GLU A 124 14.27 17.62 -6.05
N VAL A 125 12.94 17.63 -6.24
CA VAL A 125 11.98 17.30 -5.18
C VAL A 125 12.12 15.85 -4.78
N LEU A 126 12.17 14.95 -5.77
CA LEU A 126 12.33 13.51 -5.52
C LEU A 126 13.64 13.19 -4.80
N GLU A 127 14.75 13.80 -5.21
CA GLU A 127 16.06 13.62 -4.57
C GLU A 127 16.06 14.09 -3.12
N LEU A 128 15.45 15.25 -2.82
CA LEU A 128 15.34 15.77 -1.46
C LEU A 128 14.51 14.84 -0.56
N GLU A 129 13.40 14.34 -1.10
CA GLU A 129 12.49 13.41 -0.44
C GLU A 129 13.16 12.06 -0.15
N LEU A 130 13.85 11.48 -1.13
CA LEU A 130 14.63 10.25 -0.96
C LEU A 130 15.77 10.41 0.04
N LYS A 131 16.53 11.52 -0.04
CA LYS A 131 17.61 11.81 0.92
C LYS A 131 17.09 11.86 2.35
N ARG A 132 15.90 12.42 2.57
CA ARG A 132 15.24 12.42 3.88
C ARG A 132 14.88 11.02 4.35
N ALA A 133 14.28 10.20 3.47
CA ALA A 133 13.93 8.82 3.80
C ALA A 133 15.17 7.99 4.15
N ILE A 134 16.22 8.04 3.34
CA ILE A 134 17.50 7.36 3.58
C ILE A 134 18.08 7.78 4.95
N SER A 135 18.10 9.08 5.23
CA SER A 135 18.58 9.60 6.52
C SER A 135 17.79 9.05 7.71
N ILE A 136 16.46 8.99 7.61
CA ILE A 136 15.59 8.47 8.67
C ILE A 136 15.81 6.96 8.89
N PHE A 137 15.84 6.16 7.82
CA PHE A 137 16.02 4.71 7.93
C PHE A 137 17.41 4.31 8.42
N ASN A 138 18.43 5.15 8.20
CA ASN A 138 19.78 4.95 8.71
C ASN A 138 20.00 5.56 10.12
N SER A 139 19.00 6.20 10.72
CA SER A 139 19.12 6.85 12.03
C SER A 139 18.75 5.90 13.17
N GLU A 140 19.51 5.94 14.27
CA GLU A 140 19.23 5.19 15.51
C GLU A 140 18.32 5.99 16.48
N GLU A 141 17.44 6.86 15.98
CA GLU A 141 16.64 7.73 16.85
C GLU A 141 15.69 6.91 17.76
N PRO A 142 15.80 7.05 19.11
CA PRO A 142 14.95 6.32 20.03
C PRO A 142 13.48 6.69 19.85
N ALA A 143 12.59 5.72 20.10
CA ALA A 143 11.16 5.95 20.07
C ALA A 143 10.79 7.06 21.07
N LYS A 144 10.00 8.05 20.61
CA LYS A 144 9.36 8.97 21.55
C LYS A 144 8.35 8.16 22.37
N LYS A 145 8.46 8.22 23.70
CA LYS A 145 7.47 7.60 24.58
C LYS A 145 6.09 8.21 24.29
N GLN A 146 5.12 7.34 24.08
CA GLN A 146 3.72 7.72 24.08
C GLN A 146 3.38 8.30 25.46
N ALA A 147 2.50 9.29 25.49
CA ALA A 147 1.90 9.71 26.74
C ALA A 147 0.75 8.74 27.09
N ASP A 148 0.74 8.19 28.30
CA ASP A 148 -0.14 7.10 28.80
C ASP A 148 -1.66 7.42 28.79
N PHE A 149 -2.10 8.44 28.06
CA PHE A 149 -3.46 8.99 28.07
C PHE A 149 -4.45 8.30 27.12
N PHE A 150 -3.99 7.41 26.22
CA PHE A 150 -4.85 6.80 25.20
C PHE A 150 -4.98 5.29 25.39
N MET A 151 -6.20 4.79 25.26
CA MET A 151 -6.47 3.38 25.09
C MET A 151 -6.36 3.02 23.60
N ILE A 152 -5.35 2.23 23.24
CA ILE A 152 -5.18 1.70 21.89
C ILE A 152 -5.78 0.29 21.82
N ARG A 153 -6.65 0.06 20.84
CA ARG A 153 -7.30 -1.24 20.64
C ARG A 153 -7.81 -1.41 19.20
N PRO A 154 -8.12 -2.65 18.77
CA PRO A 154 -8.89 -2.85 17.55
C PRO A 154 -10.28 -2.18 17.65
N LEU A 155 -10.74 -1.61 16.55
CA LEU A 155 -12.14 -1.24 16.37
C LEU A 155 -12.98 -2.51 16.32
N ARG A 156 -14.06 -2.57 17.11
CA ARG A 156 -14.93 -3.75 17.15
C ARG A 156 -16.00 -3.66 16.07
N ASP A 157 -16.47 -4.80 15.59
CA ASP A 157 -17.43 -4.84 14.49
C ASP A 157 -18.75 -4.16 14.83
N GLU A 158 -19.26 -4.37 16.05
CA GLU A 158 -20.45 -3.69 16.56
C GLU A 158 -20.30 -2.16 16.71
N GLU A 159 -19.08 -1.61 16.66
CA GLU A 159 -18.85 -0.16 16.75
C GLU A 159 -18.77 0.51 15.38
N ARG A 160 -18.45 -0.23 14.31
CA ARG A 160 -18.12 0.30 12.96
C ARG A 160 -19.15 1.30 12.45
N THR A 161 -20.43 0.93 12.45
CA THR A 161 -21.52 1.79 11.98
C THR A 161 -21.68 3.06 12.83
N SER A 162 -21.57 2.94 14.16
CA SER A 162 -21.70 4.10 15.06
C SER A 162 -20.52 5.07 15.00
N MET A 163 -19.38 4.61 14.48
CA MET A 163 -18.13 5.37 14.41
C MET A 163 -17.96 6.17 13.10
N VAL A 164 -18.88 6.03 12.14
CA VAL A 164 -18.79 6.70 10.82
C VAL A 164 -18.61 8.21 10.97
N ASP A 165 -19.43 8.87 11.78
CA ASP A 165 -19.36 10.33 11.96
C ASP A 165 -18.04 10.78 12.61
N VAL A 166 -17.54 9.98 13.54
CA VAL A 166 -16.28 10.25 14.25
C VAL A 166 -15.08 10.10 13.30
N PHE A 167 -15.11 9.09 12.42
CA PHE A 167 -14.07 8.90 11.40
C PHE A 167 -14.18 9.95 10.29
N LEU A 168 -15.38 10.42 9.95
CA LEU A 168 -15.55 11.52 9.00
C LEU A 168 -14.87 12.80 9.50
N GLU A 169 -15.00 13.13 10.78
CA GLU A 169 -14.26 14.26 11.38
C GLU A 169 -12.75 14.04 11.32
N LEU A 170 -12.29 12.83 11.65
CA LEU A 170 -10.87 12.49 11.65
C LEU A 170 -10.26 12.55 10.23
N TYR A 171 -11.00 12.13 9.20
CA TYR A 171 -10.58 12.12 7.81
C TYR A 171 -10.98 13.36 7.00
N ALA A 172 -11.66 14.34 7.61
CA ALA A 172 -12.02 15.59 6.97
C ALA A 172 -10.85 16.31 6.27
N PRO A 173 -9.61 16.31 6.80
CA PRO A 173 -8.45 16.89 6.10
C PRO A 173 -8.09 16.23 4.77
N PHE A 174 -8.59 15.03 4.51
CA PHE A 174 -8.36 14.29 3.26
C PHE A 174 -9.55 14.39 2.29
N HIS A 175 -10.58 15.18 2.63
CA HIS A 175 -11.82 15.35 1.85
C HIS A 175 -12.59 14.05 1.60
N TRP A 176 -12.47 13.09 2.51
CA TRP A 176 -13.21 11.83 2.42
C TRP A 176 -14.70 12.07 2.56
N GLN A 177 -15.46 11.37 1.73
CA GLN A 177 -16.92 11.37 1.79
C GLN A 177 -17.41 10.26 2.73
N ARG A 178 -18.67 10.41 3.19
CA ARG A 178 -19.31 9.43 4.08
C ARG A 178 -19.24 8.03 3.52
N GLU A 179 -19.51 7.88 2.23
CA GLU A 179 -19.54 6.62 1.52
C GLU A 179 -18.17 5.93 1.55
N ASN A 180 -17.08 6.68 1.41
CA ASN A 180 -15.72 6.14 1.52
C ASN A 180 -15.41 5.66 2.93
N VAL A 181 -15.79 6.45 3.94
CA VAL A 181 -15.62 6.07 5.35
C VAL A 181 -16.44 4.84 5.69
N GLU A 182 -17.70 4.78 5.25
CA GLU A 182 -18.57 3.61 5.45
C GLU A 182 -18.02 2.37 4.77
N GLN A 183 -17.54 2.47 3.53
CA GLN A 183 -16.95 1.33 2.82
C GLN A 183 -15.74 0.77 3.59
N ILE A 184 -14.85 1.66 4.05
CA ILE A 184 -13.65 1.25 4.78
C ILE A 184 -13.96 0.70 6.16
N LEU A 185 -14.86 1.37 6.90
CA LEU A 185 -15.26 0.90 8.22
C LEU A 185 -16.04 -0.40 8.15
N ASN A 186 -16.80 -0.69 7.10
CA ASN A 186 -17.60 -1.92 7.02
C ASN A 186 -16.89 -3.07 6.28
N SER A 187 -15.74 -2.84 5.67
CA SER A 187 -14.94 -3.89 5.05
C SER A 187 -14.43 -4.89 6.09
N GLN A 188 -14.66 -6.18 5.83
CA GLN A 188 -14.18 -7.30 6.64
C GLN A 188 -12.68 -7.54 6.45
N ASP A 189 -12.15 -7.07 5.33
CA ASP A 189 -10.73 -7.17 4.99
C ASP A 189 -9.89 -6.11 5.72
N ASN A 190 -10.54 -5.19 6.43
CA ASN A 190 -9.86 -4.11 7.15
C ASN A 190 -9.70 -4.40 8.64
N VAL A 191 -8.44 -4.40 9.09
CA VAL A 191 -8.06 -4.34 10.51
C VAL A 191 -7.77 -2.90 10.87
N ILE A 192 -8.61 -2.33 11.75
CA ILE A 192 -8.54 -0.92 12.13
C ILE A 192 -8.17 -0.84 13.60
N MET A 193 -7.08 -0.15 13.90
CA MET A 193 -6.70 0.21 15.26
C MET A 193 -7.12 1.64 15.55
N VAL A 194 -7.66 1.88 16.74
CA VAL A 194 -8.11 3.19 17.20
C VAL A 194 -7.44 3.57 18.50
N ALA A 195 -7.15 4.85 18.66
CA ALA A 195 -6.70 5.45 19.91
C ALA A 195 -7.85 6.28 20.49
N MET A 196 -8.38 5.85 21.63
CA MET A 196 -9.49 6.53 22.30
C MET A 196 -8.97 7.32 23.49
N GLY A 197 -9.37 8.59 23.60
CA GLY A 197 -9.17 9.41 24.80
C GLY A 197 -10.11 9.00 25.95
N THR A 198 -9.88 9.59 27.13
CA THR A 198 -10.64 9.30 28.37
C THR A 198 -12.13 9.60 28.28
N GLU A 199 -12.53 10.51 27.39
CA GLU A 199 -13.94 10.90 27.16
C GLU A 199 -14.58 10.15 25.98
N GLY A 200 -13.92 9.12 25.44
CA GLY A 200 -14.41 8.39 24.26
C GLY A 200 -14.18 9.11 22.94
N SER A 201 -13.38 10.18 22.91
CA SER A 201 -12.98 10.87 21.68
C SER A 201 -11.92 10.08 20.90
N LEU A 202 -12.09 9.92 19.59
CA LEU A 202 -11.09 9.29 18.72
C LEU A 202 -9.91 10.25 18.50
N ALA A 203 -8.72 9.88 18.97
CA ALA A 203 -7.48 10.66 18.84
C ALA A 203 -6.73 10.34 17.54
N GLY A 204 -6.87 9.11 17.04
CA GLY A 204 -6.28 8.67 15.79
C GLY A 204 -6.65 7.24 15.43
N SER A 205 -6.37 6.86 14.19
CA SER A 205 -6.57 5.54 13.63
C SER A 205 -5.39 5.13 12.75
N VAL A 206 -5.19 3.82 12.62
CA VAL A 206 -4.40 3.22 11.55
C VAL A 206 -5.15 2.00 11.04
N LEU A 207 -5.01 1.72 9.75
CA LEU A 207 -5.70 0.64 9.07
C LEU A 207 -4.69 -0.21 8.32
N ALA A 208 -4.90 -1.52 8.33
CA ALA A 208 -4.39 -2.41 7.30
C ALA A 208 -5.53 -3.06 6.54
N GLU A 209 -5.40 -3.09 5.22
CA GLU A 209 -6.24 -3.86 4.33
C GLU A 209 -5.57 -5.20 4.04
N ILE A 210 -6.32 -6.29 4.17
CA ILE A 210 -5.86 -7.65 3.95
C ILE A 210 -6.39 -8.15 2.62
N ALA A 211 -5.51 -8.70 1.79
CA ALA A 211 -5.92 -9.36 0.57
C ALA A 211 -5.28 -10.74 0.49
N THR A 212 -6.10 -11.75 0.18
CA THR A 212 -5.60 -13.06 -0.22
C THR A 212 -5.73 -13.16 -1.73
N ILE A 213 -4.59 -13.30 -2.41
CA ILE A 213 -4.52 -13.43 -3.86
C ILE A 213 -4.12 -14.85 -4.24
N GLU A 214 -4.74 -15.37 -5.30
CA GLU A 214 -4.33 -16.63 -5.90
C GLU A 214 -3.36 -16.33 -7.04
N ILE A 215 -2.12 -16.78 -6.88
CA ILE A 215 -1.02 -16.65 -7.84
C ILE A 215 -0.85 -17.99 -8.57
N ASP A 216 -0.88 -17.97 -9.91
CA ASP A 216 -0.60 -19.15 -10.71
C ASP A 216 0.90 -19.28 -10.98
N ARG A 217 1.45 -20.45 -10.69
CA ARG A 217 2.82 -20.82 -11.09
C ARG A 217 2.77 -22.18 -11.77
N ASP A 218 3.01 -22.18 -13.07
CA ASP A 218 3.03 -23.40 -13.90
C ASP A 218 1.75 -24.25 -13.75
N GLY A 219 0.58 -23.59 -13.63
CA GLY A 219 -0.71 -24.25 -13.43
C GLY A 219 -1.05 -24.64 -11.99
N VAL A 220 -0.21 -24.26 -11.02
CA VAL A 220 -0.45 -24.46 -9.59
C VAL A 220 -0.89 -23.13 -8.96
N SER A 221 -2.08 -23.11 -8.37
CA SER A 221 -2.58 -21.96 -7.59
C SER A 221 -1.90 -21.92 -6.21
N ILE A 222 -1.25 -20.80 -5.92
CA ILE A 222 -0.58 -20.51 -4.65
C ILE A 222 -1.32 -19.35 -4.00
N SER A 223 -1.87 -19.61 -2.80
CA SER A 223 -2.51 -18.58 -2.00
C SER A 223 -1.46 -17.70 -1.32
N PHE A 224 -1.52 -16.39 -1.56
CA PHE A 224 -0.59 -15.41 -1.02
C PHE A 224 -1.38 -14.30 -0.30
N GLN A 225 -1.21 -14.20 1.01
CA GLN A 225 -1.87 -13.19 1.82
C GLN A 225 -0.96 -11.99 2.07
N MET A 226 -1.46 -10.80 1.75
CA MET A 226 -0.79 -9.54 1.99
C MET A 226 -1.61 -8.67 2.95
N ALA A 227 -0.94 -7.86 3.75
CA ALA A 227 -1.54 -6.78 4.49
C ALA A 227 -0.89 -5.44 4.10
N GLU A 228 -1.66 -4.53 3.52
CA GLU A 228 -1.22 -3.18 3.19
C GLU A 228 -1.63 -2.20 4.30
N ILE A 229 -0.66 -1.60 4.99
CA ILE A 229 -0.89 -0.48 5.91
C ILE A 229 -1.08 0.78 5.05
N SER A 230 -2.33 1.05 4.67
CA SER A 230 -2.70 2.07 3.69
C SER A 230 -3.09 3.41 4.31
N GLU A 231 -3.81 3.40 5.43
CA GLU A 231 -4.44 4.61 5.97
C GLU A 231 -4.11 4.88 7.43
N ALA A 232 -3.88 6.17 7.73
CA ALA A 232 -3.65 6.61 9.09
C ALA A 232 -4.01 8.08 9.28
N ALA A 233 -4.71 8.36 10.37
CA ALA A 233 -5.02 9.73 10.75
C ALA A 233 -4.77 9.95 12.23
N THR A 234 -4.30 11.15 12.55
CA THR A 234 -4.12 11.60 13.93
C THR A 234 -4.62 13.03 14.00
N ARG A 235 -5.50 13.29 14.98
CA ARG A 235 -5.99 14.65 15.22
C ARG A 235 -4.82 15.60 15.45
N LYS A 236 -4.97 16.83 14.95
CA LYS A 236 -3.88 17.82 14.86
C LYS A 236 -3.22 18.11 16.21
N ASP A 237 -4.02 18.16 17.27
CA ASP A 237 -3.63 18.36 18.67
C ASP A 237 -2.79 17.22 19.26
N PHE A 238 -2.87 16.01 18.71
CA PHE A 238 -2.12 14.85 19.19
C PHE A 238 -0.94 14.43 18.29
N ARG A 239 -0.71 15.15 17.17
CA ARG A 239 0.44 14.90 16.29
C ARG A 239 1.77 15.13 17.02
N ASN A 240 2.84 14.51 16.52
CA ASN A 240 4.21 14.58 17.05
C ASN A 240 4.44 13.96 18.45
N ASN A 241 3.43 13.31 19.04
CA ASN A 241 3.51 12.60 20.33
C ASN A 241 3.73 11.08 20.21
N GLY A 242 4.07 10.58 19.01
CA GLY A 242 4.31 9.15 18.79
C GLY A 242 3.06 8.28 18.64
N LEU A 243 1.86 8.87 18.66
CA LEU A 243 0.58 8.12 18.63
C LEU A 243 0.44 7.21 17.40
N TYR A 244 0.78 7.71 16.20
CA TYR A 244 0.78 6.90 14.98
C TYR A 244 1.71 5.68 15.09
N GLY A 245 2.90 5.85 15.69
CA GLY A 245 3.83 4.74 15.90
C GLY A 245 3.26 3.68 16.83
N ALA A 246 2.65 4.09 17.95
CA ALA A 246 2.03 3.16 18.89
C ALA A 246 0.83 2.42 18.26
N LEU A 247 -0.01 3.13 17.51
CA LEU A 247 -1.13 2.56 16.76
C LEU A 247 -0.64 1.54 15.73
N SER A 248 0.35 1.91 14.92
CA SER A 248 0.90 1.06 13.86
C SER A 248 1.64 -0.17 14.42
N ASN A 249 2.35 -0.03 15.54
CA ASN A 249 2.94 -1.19 16.23
C ASN A 249 1.86 -2.14 16.74
N SER A 250 0.81 -1.60 17.38
CA SER A 250 -0.31 -2.41 17.87
C SER A 250 -1.03 -3.14 16.73
N LEU A 251 -1.12 -2.51 15.56
CA LEU A 251 -1.63 -3.14 14.35
C LEU A 251 -0.76 -4.33 13.92
N LEU A 252 0.57 -4.20 13.93
CA LEU A 252 1.47 -5.32 13.60
C LEU A 252 1.30 -6.51 14.55
N TYR A 253 1.13 -6.28 15.86
CA TYR A 253 0.82 -7.36 16.81
C TYR A 253 -0.47 -8.09 16.45
N VAL A 254 -1.53 -7.34 16.10
CA VAL A 254 -2.82 -7.93 15.70
C VAL A 254 -2.69 -8.69 14.38
N LEU A 255 -1.94 -8.17 13.40
CA LEU A 255 -1.72 -8.85 12.14
C LEU A 255 -0.93 -10.15 12.31
N ALA A 256 0.08 -10.17 13.18
CA ALA A 256 0.87 -11.37 13.47
C ALA A 256 0.03 -12.47 14.13
N ASP A 257 -0.84 -12.11 15.08
CA ASP A 257 -1.65 -13.05 15.85
C ASP A 257 -2.87 -13.56 15.08
N LYS A 258 -3.62 -12.66 14.42
CA LYS A 258 -4.94 -13.00 13.86
C LYS A 258 -4.91 -13.41 12.39
N THR A 259 -3.97 -12.86 11.62
CA THR A 259 -3.98 -12.99 10.16
C THR A 259 -2.76 -13.74 9.64
N ASP A 260 -1.60 -13.57 10.30
CA ASP A 260 -0.32 -14.19 9.95
C ASP A 260 0.03 -14.07 8.44
N PRO A 261 -0.03 -12.84 7.87
CA PRO A 261 0.11 -12.62 6.43
C PRO A 261 1.52 -13.00 5.94
N ASN A 262 1.63 -13.35 4.66
CA ASN A 262 2.92 -13.65 4.03
C ASN A 262 3.79 -12.39 3.91
N LEU A 263 3.16 -11.24 3.66
CA LEU A 263 3.83 -9.94 3.49
C LEU A 263 2.99 -8.83 4.15
N VAL A 264 3.63 -8.00 4.97
CA VAL A 264 3.06 -6.73 5.42
C VAL A 264 3.83 -5.62 4.75
N PHE A 265 3.15 -4.68 4.10
CA PHE A 265 3.82 -3.54 3.48
C PHE A 265 3.01 -2.26 3.62
N GLY A 266 3.61 -1.12 3.30
CA GLY A 266 2.88 0.13 3.15
C GLY A 266 3.63 1.06 2.22
N GLU A 267 2.90 1.88 1.48
CA GLU A 267 3.43 2.85 0.52
C GLU A 267 3.67 4.19 1.25
N VAL A 268 4.85 4.35 1.82
CA VAL A 268 5.12 5.45 2.77
C VAL A 268 5.33 6.76 2.02
N ASN A 269 4.52 7.77 2.32
CA ASN A 269 4.69 9.11 1.77
C ASN A 269 6.04 9.72 2.17
N LEU A 270 6.88 10.03 1.18
CA LEU A 270 8.21 10.59 1.40
C LEU A 270 8.18 11.99 2.05
N LYS A 271 7.06 12.72 1.91
CA LYS A 271 6.83 14.00 2.59
C LYS A 271 6.45 13.83 4.07
N ALA A 272 6.11 12.62 4.53
CA ALA A 272 5.61 12.34 5.88
C ALA A 272 6.68 11.73 6.80
N PRO A 273 7.54 12.53 7.47
CA PRO A 273 8.61 12.02 8.30
C PRO A 273 8.14 11.16 9.48
N GLY A 274 6.92 11.40 10.00
CA GLY A 274 6.33 10.56 11.05
C GLY A 274 6.06 9.13 10.58
N ALA A 275 5.63 8.97 9.32
CA ALA A 275 5.38 7.67 8.72
C ALA A 275 6.69 6.92 8.45
N LEU A 276 7.68 7.61 7.87
CA LEU A 276 9.03 7.08 7.64
C LEU A 276 9.71 6.62 8.93
N LYS A 277 9.69 7.45 9.99
CA LYS A 277 10.28 7.10 11.30
C LYS A 277 9.61 5.88 11.92
N THR A 278 8.29 5.75 11.76
CA THR A 278 7.55 4.60 12.27
C THR A 278 7.93 3.33 11.50
N ALA A 279 7.96 3.39 10.17
CA ALA A 279 8.37 2.27 9.33
C ALA A 279 9.80 1.79 9.67
N ALA A 280 10.75 2.71 9.77
CA ALA A 280 12.12 2.39 10.16
C ALA A 280 12.20 1.71 11.54
N ARG A 281 11.49 2.25 12.55
CA ARG A 281 11.48 1.68 13.91
C ARG A 281 10.81 0.31 14.03
N GLN A 282 9.90 0.01 13.11
CA GLN A 282 9.28 -1.31 13.00
C GLN A 282 10.22 -2.34 12.34
N GLY A 283 11.40 -1.93 11.87
CA GLY A 283 12.31 -2.79 11.12
C GLY A 283 11.82 -3.10 9.71
N ARG A 284 10.89 -2.31 9.15
CA ARG A 284 10.48 -2.47 7.75
C ARG A 284 11.69 -2.25 6.84
N ILE A 285 11.87 -3.13 5.86
CA ILE A 285 12.88 -2.96 4.81
C ILE A 285 12.37 -1.87 3.85
N PRO A 286 13.13 -0.79 3.61
CA PRO A 286 12.75 0.23 2.63
C PRO A 286 13.13 -0.19 1.21
N ALA A 287 12.34 0.23 0.21
CA ALA A 287 12.57 -0.04 -1.21
C ALA A 287 13.99 0.29 -1.69
N PHE A 288 14.60 1.38 -1.23
CA PHE A 288 15.95 1.76 -1.64
C PHE A 288 17.03 0.73 -1.26
N ALA A 289 16.81 -0.05 -0.18
CA ALA A 289 17.78 -1.07 0.23
C ALA A 289 17.84 -2.22 -0.79
N THR A 290 16.67 -2.68 -1.25
CA THR A 290 16.60 -3.68 -2.33
C THR A 290 17.11 -3.12 -3.65
N ALA A 291 16.74 -1.89 -4.00
CA ALA A 291 17.19 -1.23 -5.22
C ALA A 291 18.73 -1.19 -5.31
N GLN A 292 19.38 -0.87 -4.20
CA GLN A 292 20.84 -0.89 -4.08
C GLN A 292 21.41 -2.31 -4.20
N GLN A 293 20.80 -3.30 -3.52
CA GLN A 293 21.25 -4.69 -3.57
C GLN A 293 21.17 -5.29 -4.98
N LEU A 294 20.13 -4.94 -5.74
CA LEU A 294 19.89 -5.42 -7.10
C LEU A 294 20.53 -4.54 -8.19
N ASN A 295 21.29 -3.51 -7.81
CA ASN A 295 21.94 -2.57 -8.73
C ASN A 295 20.98 -1.89 -9.73
N ILE A 296 19.79 -1.51 -9.24
CA ILE A 296 18.75 -0.77 -9.97
C ILE A 296 18.31 0.46 -9.15
N PRO A 297 19.23 1.43 -8.93
CA PRO A 297 19.06 2.48 -7.92
C PRO A 297 17.85 3.40 -8.15
N HIS A 298 17.29 3.45 -9.36
CA HIS A 298 16.07 4.20 -9.67
C HIS A 298 14.80 3.53 -9.14
N ALA A 299 14.80 2.21 -8.96
CA ALA A 299 13.65 1.40 -8.57
C ALA A 299 13.40 1.41 -7.05
N CYS A 300 13.21 2.60 -6.48
CA CYS A 300 12.97 2.75 -5.03
C CYS A 300 11.75 3.60 -4.67
N CYS A 301 10.98 4.08 -5.65
CA CYS A 301 9.92 5.05 -5.42
C CYS A 301 8.79 4.90 -6.44
N LEU A 302 7.55 4.98 -5.96
CA LEU A 302 6.34 5.15 -6.76
C LEU A 302 6.12 6.65 -6.99
N ASN A 303 6.49 7.14 -8.18
CA ASN A 303 6.51 8.58 -8.47
C ASN A 303 5.10 9.10 -8.77
N GLN A 304 4.66 10.17 -8.08
CA GLN A 304 3.33 10.77 -8.23
C GLN A 304 2.18 9.72 -8.17
N HIS A 305 2.27 8.78 -7.23
CA HIS A 305 1.43 7.56 -7.20
C HIS A 305 -0.06 7.85 -6.95
N VAL A 306 -0.36 8.74 -5.99
CA VAL A 306 -1.71 9.06 -5.52
C VAL A 306 -1.84 10.57 -5.33
N GLY A 307 -2.98 11.14 -5.70
CA GLY A 307 -3.28 12.55 -5.50
C GLY A 307 -3.37 12.92 -4.01
N ILE A 308 -3.08 14.17 -3.68
CA ILE A 308 -3.34 14.75 -2.36
C ILE A 308 -4.48 15.74 -2.46
N ALA A 309 -5.41 15.62 -1.52
CA ALA A 309 -6.33 16.68 -1.15
C ALA A 309 -5.50 17.90 -0.71
N GLU A 310 -5.36 18.88 -1.61
CA GLU A 310 -4.75 20.21 -1.46
C GLU A 310 -3.51 20.32 -0.55
N GLY A 311 -2.35 20.55 -1.18
CA GLY A 311 -1.22 21.21 -0.52
C GLY A 311 -1.65 22.57 0.04
N SER A 312 -0.86 23.14 0.95
CA SER A 312 -1.04 24.54 1.33
C SER A 312 -1.21 25.40 0.06
N PRO A 313 -2.03 26.48 0.09
CA PRO A 313 -2.25 27.40 -1.05
C PRO A 313 -0.98 27.96 -1.73
N GLU A 314 0.20 27.67 -1.20
CA GLU A 314 1.53 28.05 -1.64
C GLU A 314 2.22 27.00 -2.55
N GLU A 315 1.66 25.79 -2.74
CA GLU A 315 2.24 24.76 -3.61
C GLU A 315 1.50 24.69 -4.97
N GLU A 316 2.03 25.38 -5.98
CA GLU A 316 1.47 25.52 -7.36
C GLU A 316 1.49 24.25 -8.24
N VAL A 317 1.71 23.05 -7.70
CA VAL A 317 1.74 21.80 -8.49
C VAL A 317 0.54 20.95 -8.09
N PRO A 318 -0.26 20.39 -9.04
CA PRO A 318 -1.30 19.41 -8.70
C PRO A 318 -0.64 18.29 -7.89
N GLY A 319 -0.96 18.25 -6.60
CA GLY A 319 -0.13 17.55 -5.62
C GLY A 319 -0.34 16.05 -5.72
N TYR A 320 0.63 15.30 -6.23
CA TYR A 320 0.69 13.87 -5.97
C TYR A 320 1.83 13.56 -5.02
N ASN A 321 1.68 12.48 -4.27
CA ASN A 321 2.75 11.99 -3.40
C ASN A 321 3.72 11.10 -4.17
N ASN A 322 5.00 11.23 -3.83
CA ASN A 322 5.97 10.19 -4.06
C ASN A 322 5.95 9.24 -2.86
N LEU A 323 5.73 7.96 -3.13
CA LEU A 323 5.61 6.93 -2.11
C LEU A 323 6.80 5.98 -2.19
N MET A 324 7.28 5.53 -1.04
CA MET A 324 8.32 4.52 -0.95
C MET A 324 7.75 3.30 -0.23
N PRO A 325 7.63 2.16 -0.92
CA PRO A 325 7.24 0.91 -0.29
C PRO A 325 8.23 0.52 0.79
N ALA A 326 7.70 0.08 1.93
CA ALA A 326 8.47 -0.49 3.02
C ALA A 326 7.71 -1.67 3.62
N TRP A 327 8.40 -2.78 3.90
CA TRP A 327 7.73 -4.07 4.19
C TRP A 327 8.40 -4.90 5.30
N LEU A 328 7.63 -5.84 5.84
CA LEU A 328 8.06 -6.98 6.64
C LEU A 328 7.60 -8.26 5.94
N THR A 329 8.50 -9.22 5.82
CA THR A 329 8.14 -10.60 5.47
C THR A 329 7.47 -11.28 6.67
N LYS A 330 6.78 -12.40 6.45
CA LYS A 330 6.18 -13.21 7.52
C LYS A 330 7.14 -13.50 8.67
N LYS A 331 8.37 -13.91 8.36
CA LYS A 331 9.39 -14.17 9.38
C LYS A 331 9.77 -12.92 10.18
N GLN A 332 9.93 -11.78 9.51
CA GLN A 332 10.29 -10.52 10.17
C GLN A 332 9.14 -9.97 11.02
N LEU A 333 7.89 -10.18 10.60
CA LEU A 333 6.72 -9.85 11.41
C LEU A 333 6.73 -10.68 12.71
N LYS A 334 7.03 -11.98 12.63
CA LYS A 334 7.17 -12.84 13.82
C LYS A 334 8.29 -12.38 14.75
N GLN A 335 9.45 -12.06 14.18
CA GLN A 335 10.56 -11.48 14.94
C GLN A 335 10.16 -10.19 15.63
N PHE A 336 9.43 -9.29 14.95
CA PHE A 336 8.97 -8.02 15.53
C PHE A 336 8.10 -8.22 16.77
N VAL A 337 7.23 -9.24 16.80
CA VAL A 337 6.32 -9.47 17.93
C VAL A 337 6.92 -10.30 19.07
N ASP A 338 8.03 -11.01 18.81
CA ASP A 338 8.74 -11.80 19.82
C ASP A 338 9.68 -10.96 20.71
N PHE A 339 9.91 -9.67 20.38
CA PHE A 339 10.74 -8.72 21.14
C PHE A 339 9.96 -7.93 22.20
#